data_AF-A0A7K7KPZ7-F1
#
_entry.id   AF-A0A7K7KPZ7-F1
#
_cell.length_a   1.000
_cell.length_b   1.000
_cell.length_c   1.000
_cell.angle_alpha   90.00
_cell.angle_beta   90.00
_cell.angle_gamma   90.00
#
_symmetry.space_group_name_H-M   'P 1'
#
loop_
_entity.id
_entity.type
_entity.pdbx_description
1 polymer ?
#
loop_
_entity_poly.entity_id
_entity_poly.type
_entity_poly.pdbx_seq_one_letter_code
_entity_poly.pdbx_strand_id
1 'polypeptide(L)' 'SYEGFIPQYNYQFGETYGKTTYRLLTDPHVRKSPRSVLAPLCKQRFIEEFSGTQG' A
#
# COMPACT_ATOMS: atom_id res chain seq x y z
N SER A 1 -25.44 26.34 -16.39
CA SER A 1 -24.26 26.70 -15.59
C SER A 1 -23.63 25.42 -15.08
N TYR A 2 -22.31 25.28 -15.17
CA TYR A 2 -21.57 24.15 -14.60
C TYR A 2 -20.71 24.72 -13.48
N GLU A 3 -21.10 24.44 -12.24
CA GLU A 3 -20.42 24.91 -11.05
C GLU A 3 -20.11 23.69 -10.19
N GLY A 4 -18.83 23.32 -10.13
CA GLY A 4 -18.33 22.33 -9.18
C GLY A 4 -17.65 21.11 -9.78
N PHE A 5 -16.60 21.29 -10.60
CA PHE A 5 -15.54 20.28 -10.61
C PHE A 5 -14.62 20.59 -9.43
N ILE A 6 -14.82 19.89 -8.32
CA ILE A 6 -13.80 19.80 -7.27
C ILE A 6 -12.84 18.71 -7.76
N PRO A 7 -11.62 19.04 -8.23
CA PRO A 7 -10.64 18.00 -8.41
C PRO A 7 -10.47 17.39 -7.03
N GLN A 8 -10.94 16.16 -6.84
CA GLN A 8 -10.62 15.38 -5.67
C GLN A 8 -9.10 15.20 -5.68
N TYR A 9 -8.38 16.19 -5.18
CA TYR A 9 -7.08 15.98 -4.60
C TYR A 9 -7.39 15.09 -3.41
N ASN A 10 -7.39 13.79 -3.66
CA ASN A 10 -7.35 12.77 -2.64
C ASN A 10 -6.02 12.96 -1.94
N TYR A 11 -5.97 13.94 -1.04
CA TYR A 11 -4.85 14.22 -0.18
C TYR A 11 -4.80 13.07 0.81
N GLN A 12 -4.28 11.92 0.35
CA GLN A 12 -4.06 10.76 1.18
C GLN A 12 -2.82 11.04 2.01
N PHE A 13 -3.01 11.80 3.08
CA PHE A 13 -1.97 12.00 4.06
C PHE A 13 -1.85 10.74 4.91
N GLY A 14 -0.63 10.24 5.04
CA GLY A 14 -0.33 9.08 5.87
C GLY A 14 -0.16 7.78 5.09
N GLU A 15 0.20 6.74 5.83
CA GLU A 15 0.39 5.41 5.27
C GLU A 15 -0.95 4.69 5.14
N THR A 16 -1.15 4.02 4.00
CA THR A 16 -2.33 3.17 3.83
C THR A 16 -2.37 2.11 4.92
N TYR A 17 -3.58 1.66 5.27
CA TYR A 17 -3.76 0.56 6.21
C TYR A 17 -2.87 -0.65 5.87
N GLY A 18 -2.74 -0.98 4.57
CA GLY A 18 -1.85 -2.04 4.10
C GLY A 18 -0.38 -1.79 4.41
N LYS A 19 0.13 -0.58 4.18
CA LYS A 19 1.54 -0.23 4.45
C LYS A 19 1.84 -0.20 5.95
N THR A 20 0.94 0.37 6.75
CA THR A 20 1.05 0.43 8.21
C THR A 20 1.03 -0.97 8.82
N THR A 21 0.05 -1.80 8.46
CA THR A 21 -0.07 -3.16 8.98
C THR A 21 1.07 -4.05 8.52
N TYR A 22 1.53 -3.91 7.28
CA TYR A 22 2.71 -4.63 6.78
C TYR A 22 3.95 -4.34 7.63
N ARG A 23 4.23 -3.06 7.93
CA ARG A 23 5.38 -2.67 8.75
C ARG A 23 5.29 -3.28 10.14
N LEU A 24 4.14 -3.15 10.81
CA LEU A 24 3.92 -3.75 12.13
C LEU A 24 4.12 -5.27 12.11
N LEU A 25 3.59 -5.96 11.10
CA LEU A 25 3.67 -7.42 10.97
C LEU A 25 5.04 -7.93 10.51
N THR A 26 5.91 -7.07 9.97
CA THR A 26 7.27 -7.44 9.51
C THR A 26 8.41 -6.90 10.39
N ASP A 27 8.16 -5.91 11.25
CA ASP A 27 9.14 -5.36 12.19
C ASP A 27 9.76 -6.41 13.15
N PRO A 28 11.09 -6.65 13.12
CA PRO A 28 11.73 -7.62 14.00
C PRO A 28 11.77 -7.22 15.48
N HIS A 29 11.57 -5.94 15.81
CA HIS A 29 11.57 -5.44 17.18
C HIS A 29 10.21 -5.57 17.88
N VAL A 30 9.15 -5.82 17.12
CA VAL A 30 7.81 -6.07 17.67
C VAL A 30 7.66 -7.55 17.99
N ARG A 31 7.35 -7.87 19.25
CA ARG A 31 7.03 -9.25 19.67
C ARG A 31 5.83 -9.77 18.91
N LYS A 32 5.98 -10.94 18.30
CA LYS A 32 4.95 -11.57 17.46
C LYS A 32 4.74 -13.02 17.86
N SER A 33 3.56 -13.51 17.53
CA SER A 33 3.27 -14.94 17.56
C SER A 33 4.24 -15.70 16.64
N PRO A 34 4.69 -16.91 16.99
CA PRO A 34 5.48 -17.77 16.10
C PRO A 34 4.70 -18.22 14.86
N ARG A 35 3.36 -18.07 14.86
CA ARG A 35 2.50 -18.39 13.73
C ARG A 35 2.13 -17.11 12.97
N SER A 36 2.71 -16.96 11.78
CA SER A 36 2.37 -15.85 10.87
C SER A 36 0.93 -15.97 10.37
N VAL A 37 0.20 -14.85 10.37
CA VAL A 37 -1.11 -14.71 9.70
C VAL A 37 -0.96 -14.26 8.25
N LEU A 38 0.24 -13.81 7.86
CA LEU A 38 0.57 -13.49 6.48
C LEU A 38 0.90 -14.77 5.72
N ALA A 39 0.37 -14.89 4.50
CA ALA A 39 0.84 -15.89 3.56
C ALA A 39 2.36 -15.73 3.32
N PRO A 40 3.08 -16.81 2.98
CA PRO A 40 4.50 -16.74 2.67
C PRO A 40 4.74 -15.69 1.57
N LEU A 41 5.41 -14.60 1.94
CA LEU A 41 5.77 -13.53 1.03
C LEU A 41 7.01 -13.94 0.23
N CYS A 42 6.91 -14.98 -0.59
CA CYS A 42 7.90 -15.17 -1.65
C CYS A 42 7.86 -13.91 -2.52
N LYS A 43 8.94 -13.12 -2.50
CA LYS A 43 9.07 -11.79 -3.13
C LYS A 43 8.14 -11.64 -4.34
N GLN A 44 6.97 -11.03 -4.12
CA GLN A 44 6.14 -10.61 -5.23
C GLN A 44 6.92 -9.49 -5.89
N ARG A 45 7.51 -9.80 -7.04
CA ARG A 45 7.97 -8.80 -7.99
C ARG A 45 6.72 -8.03 -8.38
N PHE A 46 6.42 -6.96 -7.65
CA PHE A 46 5.53 -5.94 -8.11
C PHE A 46 6.30 -5.29 -9.26
N ILE A 47 6.13 -5.85 -10.45
CA ILE A 47 6.59 -5.20 -11.67
C ILE A 47 5.83 -3.87 -11.67
N GLU A 48 6.56 -2.77 -11.68
CA GLU A 48 6.06 -1.45 -12.02
C GLU A 48 5.55 -1.48 -13.48
N GLU A 49 4.47 -2.22 -13.72
CA GLU A 49 3.84 -2.37 -15.04
C GLU A 49 2.77 -1.28 -15.23
N PHE A 50 3.15 -0.03 -14.95
CA PHE A 50 2.36 1.14 -15.33
C PHE A 50 3.18 2.22 -16.05
N SER A 51 4.44 1.94 -16.40
CA SER A 51 5.29 2.88 -17.16
C SER A 51 5.08 2.80 -18.68
N GLY A 52 3.93 2.31 -19.15
CA GLY A 52 3.76 1.91 -20.56
C GLY A 52 2.36 2.03 -21.14
N THR A 53 1.59 3.05 -20.79
CA THR A 53 0.50 3.51 -21.67
C THR A 53 0.76 4.97 -22.01
N GLN A 54 1.57 5.20 -23.05
CA GLN A 54 1.61 6.46 -23.78
C GLN A 54 1.06 6.22 -25.19
N GLY A 55 0.16 7.11 -25.63
CA GLY A 55 -0.13 7.42 -27.04
C GLY A 55 -1.22 6.61 -27.68
#